data_AF-A0A531M339-F1
#
_entry.id   AF-A0A531M339-F1
#
_cell.length_a   1.000
_cell.length_b   1.000
_cell.length_c   1.000
_cell.angle_alpha   90.00
_cell.angle_beta   90.00
_cell.angle_gamma   90.00
#
_symmetry.space_group_name_H-M   'P 1'
#
loop_
_entity.id
_entity.type
_entity.pdbx_description
1 polymer ?
#
loop_
_entity_poly.entity_id
_entity_poly.type
_entity_poly.pdbx_seq_one_letter_code
_entity_poly.pdbx_strand_id
1 'polypeptide(L)' 'MSQPPIRIAISGALGRMGRQMADAVRADARLALAARFHRPGSVGDGLVS' A
#
# COMPACT_ATOMS: atom_id res chain seq x y z
N MET A 1 7.34 8.91 -23.90
CA MET A 1 7.37 7.57 -23.28
C MET A 1 6.72 7.69 -21.91
N SER A 2 5.69 6.90 -21.58
CA SER A 2 5.11 6.90 -20.24
C SER A 2 6.08 6.22 -19.27
N GLN A 3 6.50 6.93 -18.21
CA GLN A 3 7.38 6.35 -17.20
C GLN A 3 6.60 5.31 -16.39
N PRO A 4 7.19 4.14 -16.06
CA PRO A 4 6.51 3.15 -15.23
C PRO A 4 6.17 3.73 -13.85
N PRO A 5 5.03 3.32 -13.25
CA PRO A 5 4.59 3.87 -11.98
C PRO A 5 5.52 3.51 -10.82
N ILE A 6 5.64 4.41 -9.85
CA ILE A 6 6.45 4.22 -8.65
C ILE A 6 5.77 3.20 -7.74
N ARG A 7 6.49 2.15 -7.37
CA ARG A 7 5.97 1.06 -6.55
C ARG A 7 6.09 1.41 -5.07
N ILE A 8 4.95 1.40 -4.36
CA ILE A 8 4.88 1.77 -2.95
C ILE A 8 4.53 0.55 -2.10
N ALA A 9 5.24 0.39 -0.98
CA ALA A 9 4.91 -0.55 0.08
C ALA A 9 4.53 0.21 1.35
N ILE A 10 3.48 -0.24 2.05
CA ILE A 10 2.97 0.43 3.25
C ILE A 10 3.20 -0.46 4.48
N SER A 11 3.99 0.03 5.44
CA SER A 11 4.05 -0.55 6.79
C SER A 11 2.91 -0.01 7.66
N GLY A 12 2.41 -0.81 8.60
CA GLY A 12 1.28 -0.40 9.44
C GLY A 12 -0.04 -0.33 8.68
N ALA A 13 -0.21 -1.11 7.60
CA ALA A 13 -1.27 -0.95 6.61
C ALA A 13 -2.72 -1.13 7.10
N LEU A 14 -2.93 -1.77 8.26
CA LEU A 14 -4.26 -1.88 8.88
C LEU A 14 -4.60 -0.70 9.80
N GLY A 15 -3.60 0.10 10.20
CA GLY A 15 -3.79 1.28 11.03
C GLY A 15 -4.44 2.44 10.27
N ARG A 16 -4.88 3.47 11.00
CA ARG A 16 -5.58 4.63 10.42
C ARG A 16 -4.76 5.29 9.30
N MET A 17 -3.49 5.59 9.56
CA MET A 17 -2.59 6.20 8.57
C MET A 17 -2.33 5.26 7.37
N GLY A 18 -2.12 3.96 7.63
CA GLY A 18 -1.86 2.99 6.57
C GLY A 18 -3.03 2.82 5.60
N ARG A 19 -4.27 2.90 6.09
CA ARG A 19 -5.48 2.91 5.25
C ARG A 19 -5.54 4.16 4.38
N GLN A 20 -5.37 5.35 4.97
CA GLN A 20 -5.35 6.62 4.23
C GLN A 20 -4.24 6.66 3.17
N MET A 21 -3.06 6.13 3.48
CA MET A 21 -1.96 6.02 2.52
C MET A 21 -2.29 5.08 1.36
N ALA A 22 -2.98 3.97 1.61
CA ALA A 22 -3.40 3.05 0.54
C ALA A 22 -4.40 3.72 -0.40
N ASP A 23 -5.32 4.53 0.13
CA ASP A 23 -6.28 5.29 -0.67
C ASP A 23 -5.58 6.39 -1.49
N ALA A 24 -4.63 7.12 -0.89
CA ALA A 24 -3.82 8.12 -1.59
C ALA A 24 -2.98 7.51 -2.73
N VAL A 25 -2.36 6.35 -2.50
CA VAL A 25 -1.58 5.64 -3.54
C VAL A 25 -2.49 5.20 -4.69
N ARG A 26 -3.71 4.74 -4.41
CA ARG A 26 -4.67 4.33 -5.46
C ARG A 26 -5.23 5.51 -6.27
N ALA A 27 -5.25 6.70 -5.69
CA ALA A 27 -5.77 7.91 -6.34
C ALA A 27 -4.77 8.55 -7.32
N ASP A 28 -3.47 8.22 -7.23
CA ASP A 28 -2.43 8.78 -8.10
C ASP A 28 -1.96 7.75 -9.14
N ALA A 29 -2.26 8.00 -10.42
CA ALA A 29 -1.88 7.12 -11.53
C ALA A 29 -0.37 6.97 -11.73
N ARG A 30 0.45 7.83 -11.12
CA ARG A 30 1.91 7.72 -11.11
C ARG A 30 2.41 6.69 -10.12
N LEU A 31 1.56 6.21 -9.21
CA LEU A 31 1.90 5.30 -8.15
C LEU A 31 1.22 3.93 -8.35
N ALA A 32 1.84 2.90 -7.80
CA ALA A 32 1.28 1.55 -7.77
C ALA A 32 1.48 0.95 -6.37
N LEU A 33 0.38 0.55 -5.71
CA LEU A 33 0.44 -0.13 -4.42
C LEU A 33 0.96 -1.56 -4.63
N ALA A 34 2.22 -1.80 -4.26
CA ALA A 34 2.92 -3.06 -4.51
C ALA A 34 2.84 -4.04 -3.34
N ALA A 35 2.77 -3.54 -2.10
CA ALA A 35 2.69 -4.40 -0.91
C ALA A 35 2.08 -3.65 0.28
N ARG A 36 1.47 -4.41 1.18
CA ARG A 36 0.98 -3.91 2.47
C ARG A 36 1.46 -4.85 3.57
N PHE A 37 2.00 -4.29 4.64
CA PHE A 37 2.55 -5.04 5.76
C PHE A 37 1.93 -4.58 7.08
N HIS A 38 1.88 -5.50 8.04
CA HIS A 38 1.47 -5.21 9.41
C HIS A 38 2.25 -6.08 10.39
N ARG A 39 1.90 -6.01 11.69
CA ARG A 39 2.54 -6.87 12.70
C ARG A 39 2.40 -8.35 12.31
N PRO A 40 3.39 -9.21 12.58
CA PRO A 40 3.29 -10.64 12.35
C PRO A 40 2.00 -11.22 12.93
N GLY A 41 1.37 -12.15 12.20
CA GLY A 41 0.09 -12.75 12.59
C GLY A 41 -1.14 -11.88 12.36
N SER A 42 -0.99 -10.69 11.75
CA SER A 42 -2.14 -9.89 11.34
C SER A 42 -2.79 -10.45 10.09
N VAL A 43 -4.11 -10.53 10.13
CA VAL A 43 -4.93 -10.89 8.97
C VAL A 43 -5.65 -9.64 8.47
N GLY A 44 -5.65 -9.44 7.15
CA GLY A 44 -6.39 -8.35 6.51
C GLY A 44 -6.10 -8.25 5.03
N ASP A 45 -7.03 -7.62 4.30
CA ASP A 45 -7.01 -7.61 2.84
C ASP A 45 -5.75 -7.00 2.24
N GLY A 46 -5.13 -7.77 1.34
CA GLY A 46 -3.94 -7.36 0.60
C GLY A 46 -2.68 -7.24 1.47
N LEU A 47 -2.69 -7.75 2.71
CA LEU A 47 -1.45 -7.93 3.47
C LEU A 47 -0.60 -9.02 2.83
N VAL A 48 0.69 -8.73 2.75
CA VAL A 48 1.72 -9.70 2.38
C VAL A 48 2.14 -10.45 3.65
N SER A 49 2.24 -11.78 3.54
CA SER A 49 2.58 -12.72 4.62
C SER A 49 4.09 -12.89 4.78
#